data_AF-A0A5C5SBX8-F1
#
_entry.id   AF-A0A5C5SBX8-F1
#
_cell.length_a   1.000
_cell.length_b   1.000
_cell.length_c   1.000
_cell.angle_alpha   90.00
_cell.angle_beta   90.00
_cell.angle_gamma   90.00
#
_symmetry.space_group_name_H-M   'P 1'
#
loop_
_entity.id
_entity.type
_entity.pdbx_description
1 polymer ?
#
loop_
_entity_poly.entity_id
_entity_poly.type
_entity_poly.pdbx_seq_one_letter_code
_entity_poly.pdbx_strand_id
1 'polypeptide(L)'
;MNDFSILMQNRLQFSACHTPDQPTTEPQVERLRVTLRGNLLTIAAAPASGDIGNTLYARRTVALEGAAVFMILPGLPAGTTDPNFFKAIGSVVVFDSPGPRRLKVVGIDTLTKACRGWIFDAVEIA
;
A
#
# COMPACT_ATOMS: atom_id res chain seq x y z
N MET A 1 7.74 0.14 15.74
CA MET A 1 6.38 0.17 15.18
C MET A 1 5.61 -1.08 15.60
N ASN A 2 4.57 -0.88 16.41
CA ASN A 2 3.69 -1.93 16.94
C ASN A 2 2.61 -2.31 15.93
N ASP A 3 1.93 -3.43 16.16
CA ASP A 3 0.78 -3.87 15.37
C ASP A 3 -0.35 -2.83 15.40
N PHE A 4 -1.03 -2.66 14.27
CA PHE A 4 -2.17 -1.74 14.15
C PHE A 4 -3.13 -2.16 13.03
N SER A 5 -4.33 -1.61 13.04
CA SER A 5 -5.29 -1.67 11.93
C SER A 5 -6.04 -0.35 11.86
N ILE A 6 -5.81 0.42 10.79
CA ILE A 6 -6.28 1.80 10.65
C ILE A 6 -6.88 2.04 9.28
N LEU A 7 -7.83 2.98 9.22
CA LEU A 7 -8.33 3.52 7.96
C LEU A 7 -7.45 4.69 7.53
N MET A 8 -7.21 4.79 6.23
CA MET A 8 -6.45 5.90 5.63
C MET A 8 -7.21 6.46 4.44
N GLN A 9 -7.10 7.77 4.24
CA GLN A 9 -7.46 8.42 2.99
C GLN A 9 -6.23 8.45 2.09
N ASN A 10 -6.31 7.79 0.94
CA ASN A 10 -5.25 7.70 -0.05
C ASN A 10 -5.47 8.71 -1.18
N ARG A 11 -4.40 9.37 -1.60
CA ARG A 11 -4.31 10.05 -2.90
C ARG A 11 -3.56 9.13 -3.86
N LEU A 12 -4.32 8.40 -4.68
CA LEU A 12 -3.81 7.53 -5.73
C LEU A 12 -3.45 8.34 -6.97
N GLN A 13 -2.25 8.15 -7.50
CA GLN A 13 -1.83 8.66 -8.80
C GLN A 13 -1.22 7.52 -9.62
N PHE A 14 -1.30 7.62 -10.95
CA PHE A 14 -0.62 6.71 -11.85
C PHE A 14 0.71 7.29 -12.31
N SER A 15 1.61 6.41 -12.72
CA SER A 15 2.94 6.74 -13.23
C SER A 15 3.33 5.78 -14.36
N ALA A 16 4.38 6.11 -15.10
CA ALA A 16 4.97 5.20 -16.06
C ALA A 16 5.93 4.23 -15.36
N CYS A 17 6.06 2.99 -15.84
CA CYS A 17 6.92 1.99 -15.17
C CYS A 17 8.40 2.33 -15.12
N HIS A 18 8.91 3.08 -16.11
CA HIS A 18 10.32 3.48 -16.14
C HIS A 18 10.61 4.70 -15.24
N THR A 19 9.56 5.37 -14.75
CA THR A 19 9.60 6.50 -13.80
C THR A 19 8.47 6.35 -12.78
N PRO A 20 8.47 5.26 -11.98
CA PRO A 20 7.31 4.88 -11.17
C PRO A 20 7.04 5.86 -10.02
N ASP A 21 8.01 6.71 -9.70
CA ASP A 21 7.96 7.80 -8.71
C ASP A 21 7.41 9.12 -9.27
N GLN A 22 7.22 9.23 -10.59
CA GLN A 22 6.74 10.46 -11.24
C GLN A 22 5.25 10.34 -11.63
N PRO A 23 4.34 11.07 -10.97
CA PRO A 23 2.93 10.98 -11.30
C PRO A 23 2.64 11.57 -12.69
N THR A 24 1.78 10.89 -13.44
CA THR A 24 1.30 11.31 -14.78
C THR A 24 -0.18 11.67 -14.79
N THR A 25 -0.87 11.50 -13.66
CA THR A 25 -2.30 11.79 -13.51
C THR A 25 -2.58 12.66 -12.30
N GLU A 26 -3.71 13.35 -12.34
CA GLU A 26 -4.30 13.98 -11.16
C GLU A 26 -4.61 12.94 -10.07
N PRO A 27 -4.53 13.34 -8.78
CA PRO A 27 -4.79 12.45 -7.66
C PRO A 27 -6.26 12.10 -7.54
N GLN A 28 -6.53 10.80 -7.42
CA GLN A 28 -7.85 10.25 -7.11
C GLN A 28 -7.88 9.90 -5.63
N VAL A 29 -8.97 10.25 -4.95
CA VAL A 29 -9.13 9.98 -3.52
C VAL A 29 -9.86 8.66 -3.33
N GLU A 30 -9.26 7.77 -2.54
CA GLU A 30 -9.85 6.50 -2.13
C GLU A 30 -9.57 6.22 -0.66
N ARG A 31 -10.21 5.19 -0.10
CA ARG A 31 -9.98 4.76 1.28
C ARG A 31 -9.26 3.43 1.29
N LEU A 32 -8.33 3.28 2.21
CA LEU A 32 -7.56 2.07 2.45
C LEU A 32 -7.76 1.60 3.89
N ARG A 33 -7.83 0.28 4.08
CA ARG A 33 -7.59 -0.36 5.38
C ARG A 33 -6.15 -0.84 5.39
N VAL A 34 -5.35 -0.33 6.32
CA VAL A 34 -3.94 -0.69 6.48
C VAL A 34 -3.77 -1.42 7.80
N THR A 35 -3.29 -2.65 7.73
CA THR A 35 -3.10 -3.51 8.90
C THR A 35 -1.66 -4.01 8.96
N LEU A 36 -1.00 -3.81 10.10
CA LEU A 36 0.31 -4.37 10.40
C LEU A 36 0.16 -5.45 11.47
N ARG A 37 0.61 -6.67 11.16
CA ARG A 37 0.73 -7.79 12.10
C ARG A 37 2.15 -8.35 12.06
N GLY A 38 2.91 -8.15 13.13
CA GLY A 38 4.33 -8.47 13.18
C GLY A 38 5.12 -7.78 12.06
N ASN A 39 5.54 -8.55 11.06
CA ASN A 39 6.31 -8.07 9.91
C ASN A 39 5.50 -8.01 8.61
N LEU A 40 4.21 -8.35 8.65
CA LEU A 40 3.34 -8.35 7.48
C LEU A 40 2.43 -7.11 7.50
N LEU A 41 2.54 -6.30 6.45
CA LEU A 41 1.67 -5.17 6.18
C LEU A 41 0.65 -5.57 5.11
N THR A 42 -0.63 -5.41 5.40
CA THR A 42 -1.74 -5.62 4.48
C THR A 42 -2.38 -4.27 4.16
N ILE A 43 -2.52 -3.96 2.87
CA ILE A 43 -3.14 -2.71 2.38
C ILE A 43 -4.30 -3.12 1.49
N ALA A 44 -5.52 -2.91 1.95
CA ALA A 44 -6.72 -3.26 1.20
C ALA A 44 -7.52 -2.01 0.84
N ALA A 45 -8.08 -1.97 -0.36
CA ALA A 45 -9.08 -0.97 -0.69
C ALA A 45 -10.30 -1.15 0.23
N ALA A 46 -10.82 -0.04 0.75
CA ALA A 46 -11.96 -0.01 1.69
C ALA A 46 -13.09 0.89 1.14
N PRO A 47 -13.81 0.45 0.09
CA PRO A 47 -14.94 1.19 -0.48
C PRO A 47 -16.04 1.48 0.55
N ALA A 48 -16.86 2.48 0.25
CA ALA A 48 -18.00 2.83 1.09
C ALA A 48 -19.07 1.73 1.18
N SER A 49 -19.09 0.75 0.26
CA SER A 49 -19.98 -0.42 0.33
C SER A 49 -19.70 -1.33 1.52
N GLY A 50 -18.50 -1.23 2.12
CA GLY A 50 -18.07 -2.08 3.24
C GLY A 50 -17.36 -3.36 2.81
N ASP A 51 -17.35 -3.69 1.53
CA ASP A 51 -16.60 -4.83 0.99
C ASP A 51 -15.10 -4.58 1.04
N ILE A 52 -14.30 -5.65 1.08
CA ILE A 52 -12.84 -5.55 0.93
C ILE A 52 -12.54 -5.59 -0.57
N GLY A 53 -11.91 -4.53 -1.09
CA GLY A 53 -11.45 -4.50 -2.47
C GLY A 53 -10.06 -5.12 -2.65
N ASN A 54 -9.38 -4.73 -3.72
CA ASN A 54 -8.03 -5.20 -4.03
C ASN A 54 -7.08 -5.07 -2.84
N THR A 55 -6.31 -6.13 -2.58
CA THR A 55 -5.45 -6.26 -1.40
C THR A 55 -4.00 -6.52 -1.79
N LEU A 56 -3.12 -5.70 -1.22
CA LEU A 56 -1.67 -5.81 -1.33
C LEU A 56 -1.09 -6.35 -0.02
N TYR A 57 -0.05 -7.15 -0.15
CA TYR A 57 0.76 -7.59 0.98
C TYR A 57 2.19 -7.08 0.82
N ALA A 58 2.78 -6.61 1.91
CA ALA A 58 4.18 -6.19 1.96
C ALA A 58 4.86 -6.71 3.22
N ARG A 59 6.14 -7.09 3.11
CA ARG A 59 6.94 -7.59 4.23
C ARG A 59 7.95 -6.55 4.68
N ARG A 60 8.05 -6.34 5.98
CA ARG A 60 9.01 -5.42 6.59
C ARG A 60 10.43 -5.84 6.21
N THR A 61 11.24 -4.88 5.79
CA THR A 61 12.65 -5.09 5.41
C THR A 61 13.59 -4.30 6.29
N VAL A 62 13.32 -3.01 6.49
CA VAL A 62 14.18 -2.11 7.26
C VAL A 62 13.33 -1.31 8.24
N ALA A 63 13.84 -1.13 9.45
CA ALA A 63 13.32 -0.18 10.42
C ALA A 63 14.28 1.01 10.50
N LEU A 64 13.74 2.22 10.40
CA LEU A 64 14.46 3.48 10.55
C LEU A 64 13.86 4.23 11.74
N GLU A 65 14.56 5.23 12.25
CA GLU A 65 13.98 6.13 13.23
C GLU A 65 12.76 6.85 12.62
N GLY A 66 11.59 6.68 13.23
CA GLY A 66 10.34 7.28 12.76
C GLY A 66 9.73 6.66 11.49
N ALA A 67 10.28 5.57 10.94
CA ALA A 67 9.71 4.93 9.75
C ALA A 67 10.01 3.43 9.66
N ALA A 68 9.17 2.69 8.93
CA ALA A 68 9.42 1.32 8.54
C ALA A 68 9.22 1.14 7.03
N VAL A 69 10.16 0.42 6.40
CA VAL A 69 10.13 0.12 4.97
C VAL A 69 9.71 -1.32 4.75
N PHE A 70 8.84 -1.53 3.77
CA PHE A 70 8.28 -2.84 3.41
C PHE A 70 8.42 -3.04 1.90
N MET A 71 8.65 -4.29 1.49
CA MET A 71 8.64 -4.67 0.07
C MET A 71 7.34 -5.38 -0.24
N ILE A 72 6.67 -4.97 -1.32
CA ILE A 72 5.44 -5.62 -1.80
C ILE A 72 5.77 -7.05 -2.21
N LEU A 73 4.94 -7.99 -1.78
CA LEU A 73 5.06 -9.40 -2.10
C LEU A 73 4.46 -9.66 -3.49
N PRO A 74 5.19 -10.29 -4.42
CA PRO A 74 4.69 -10.63 -5.76
C PRO A 74 3.71 -11.83 -5.75
N GLY A 75 3.40 -12.36 -4.56
CA GLY A 75 2.50 -13.49 -4.34
C GLY A 75 1.92 -13.45 -2.93
N LEU A 76 0.93 -14.30 -2.69
CA LEU A 76 0.28 -14.43 -1.39
C LEU A 76 1.27 -14.85 -0.30
N PRO A 77 1.11 -14.35 0.94
CA PRO A 77 1.78 -14.92 2.10
C PRO A 77 1.43 -16.41 2.26
N ALA A 78 2.38 -17.21 2.76
CA ALA A 78 2.16 -18.63 2.97
C ALA A 78 0.94 -18.89 3.88
N GLY A 79 0.10 -19.84 3.50
CA GLY A 79 -1.10 -20.21 4.26
C GLY A 79 -2.25 -19.19 4.20
N THR A 80 -2.17 -18.18 3.32
CA THR A 80 -3.24 -17.19 3.11
C THR A 80 -4.00 -17.50 1.83
N THR A 81 -5.33 -17.42 1.91
CA THR A 81 -6.23 -17.41 0.74
C THR A 81 -6.93 -16.06 0.71
N ASP A 82 -6.68 -15.27 -0.33
CA ASP A 82 -7.33 -13.98 -0.53
C ASP A 82 -7.72 -13.83 -2.01
N PRO A 83 -9.03 -13.90 -2.34
CA PRO A 83 -9.51 -13.78 -3.72
C PRO A 83 -9.30 -12.37 -4.29
N ASN A 84 -9.06 -11.37 -3.44
CA ASN A 84 -8.84 -9.98 -3.83
C ASN A 84 -7.36 -9.62 -3.94
N PHE A 85 -6.46 -10.61 -3.88
CA PHE A 85 -5.03 -10.36 -3.98
C PHE A 85 -4.66 -9.66 -5.28
N PHE A 86 -4.03 -8.49 -5.14
CA PHE A 86 -3.53 -7.72 -6.24
C PHE A 86 -2.03 -7.94 -6.40
N LYS A 87 -1.63 -8.53 -7.53
CA LYS A 87 -0.24 -8.88 -7.80
C LYS A 87 0.56 -7.66 -8.28
N ALA A 88 1.47 -7.18 -7.44
CA ALA A 88 2.32 -6.04 -7.73
C ALA A 88 3.75 -6.24 -7.21
N ILE A 89 4.65 -5.37 -7.65
CA ILE A 89 5.99 -5.18 -7.07
C ILE A 89 6.16 -3.72 -6.68
N GLY A 90 6.99 -3.45 -5.67
CA GLY A 90 7.23 -2.10 -5.21
C GLY A 90 7.59 -2.02 -3.74
N SER A 91 7.54 -0.82 -3.20
CA SER A 91 7.97 -0.51 -1.85
C SER A 91 6.95 0.36 -1.13
N VAL A 92 6.78 0.11 0.16
CA VAL A 92 5.92 0.86 1.06
C VAL A 92 6.78 1.45 2.18
N VAL A 93 6.55 2.71 2.52
CA VAL A 93 7.09 3.33 3.73
C VAL A 93 5.93 3.76 4.62
N VAL A 94 5.95 3.32 5.87
CA VAL A 94 5.03 3.79 6.91
C VAL A 94 5.81 4.67 7.87
N PHE A 95 5.36 5.92 8.02
CA PHE A 95 5.95 6.88 8.95
C PHE A 95 5.20 6.84 10.28
N ASP A 96 5.95 6.69 11.37
CA ASP A 96 5.49 6.62 12.76
C ASP A 96 5.93 7.90 13.49
N SER A 97 5.46 9.04 13.01
CA SER A 97 5.67 10.36 13.61
C SER A 97 4.57 10.70 14.62
N PRO A 98 4.79 11.61 15.58
CA PRO A 98 3.71 12.14 16.41
C PRO A 98 2.59 12.74 15.53
N GLY A 99 1.37 12.20 15.64
CA GLY A 99 0.21 12.59 14.83
C GLY A 99 -0.32 11.45 13.95
N PRO A 100 -1.16 11.76 12.94
CA PRO A 100 -1.70 10.77 12.03
C PRO A 100 -0.58 10.06 11.25
N ARG A 101 -0.63 8.73 11.17
CA ARG A 101 0.35 7.97 10.38
C ARG A 101 0.23 8.32 8.91
N ARG A 102 1.37 8.28 8.23
CA ARG A 102 1.44 8.44 6.77
C ARG A 102 2.01 7.19 6.13
N LEU A 103 1.44 6.81 5.00
CA LEU A 103 1.89 5.69 4.19
C LEU A 103 2.19 6.21 2.77
N LYS A 104 3.39 5.91 2.30
CA LYS A 104 3.86 6.21 0.95
C LYS A 104 4.11 4.90 0.23
N VAL A 105 3.59 4.77 -0.98
CA VAL A 105 3.83 3.56 -1.80
C VAL A 105 4.19 3.98 -3.20
N VAL A 106 5.13 3.23 -3.78
CA VAL A 106 5.34 3.19 -5.22
C VAL A 106 5.27 1.73 -5.62
N GLY A 107 4.44 1.42 -6.61
CA GLY A 107 4.29 0.07 -7.11
C GLY A 107 4.00 0.01 -8.59
N ILE A 108 4.16 -1.19 -9.14
CA ILE A 108 3.94 -1.50 -10.55
C ILE A 108 3.05 -2.74 -10.62
N ASP A 109 2.04 -2.70 -11.48
CA ASP A 109 1.21 -3.87 -11.75
C ASP A 109 1.98 -4.95 -12.52
N THR A 110 1.67 -6.21 -12.23
CA THR A 110 2.32 -7.34 -12.93
C THR A 110 1.34 -8.19 -13.74
N LEU A 111 0.06 -7.78 -13.77
CA LEU A 111 -1.04 -8.54 -14.37
C LEU A 111 -1.36 -8.10 -15.79
N THR A 112 -1.11 -6.84 -16.16
CA THR A 112 -1.50 -6.31 -17.47
C THR A 112 -0.31 -6.28 -18.42
N LYS A 113 -0.55 -6.47 -19.73
CA LYS A 113 0.49 -6.30 -20.77
C LYS A 113 0.97 -4.84 -20.87
N ALA A 114 0.23 -3.90 -20.29
CA ALA A 114 0.56 -2.49 -20.25
C ALA A 114 1.12 -2.15 -18.87
N CYS A 115 2.44 -2.22 -18.73
CA CYS A 115 3.11 -1.90 -17.48
C CYS A 115 2.66 -0.51 -16.97
N ARG A 116 2.01 -0.48 -15.80
CA ARG A 116 1.47 0.73 -15.17
C ARG A 116 1.97 0.88 -13.74
N GLY A 117 2.63 2.00 -13.49
CA GLY A 117 3.02 2.42 -12.15
C GLY A 117 1.87 3.11 -11.42
N TRP A 118 1.92 3.05 -10.09
CA TRP A 118 0.99 3.73 -9.21
C TRP A 118 1.70 4.21 -7.94
N ILE A 119 1.20 5.32 -7.41
CA ILE A 119 1.76 6.02 -6.25
C ILE A 119 0.64 6.23 -5.25
N PHE A 120 0.88 5.88 -4.00
CA PHE A 120 -0.01 6.20 -2.88
C PHE A 120 0.62 7.25 -1.97
N ASP A 121 -0.20 8.20 -1.57
CA ASP A 121 0.05 9.13 -0.48
C ASP A 121 -1.15 9.10 0.46
N ALA A 122 -1.06 8.22 1.45
CA ALA A 122 -2.15 7.92 2.36
C ALA A 122 -1.89 8.50 3.75
N VAL A 123 -2.93 9.06 4.36
CA VAL A 123 -2.89 9.61 5.70
C VAL A 123 -4.00 8.95 6.53
N GLU A 124 -3.65 8.57 7.75
CA GLU A 124 -4.61 8.05 8.73
C GLU A 124 -5.78 9.01 8.95
N ILE A 125 -6.98 8.45 9.00
CA ILE A 125 -8.22 9.17 9.30
C ILE A 125 -8.81 8.63 10.60
N ALA A 126 -9.31 9.56 11.43
CA ALA A 126 -9.91 9.27 12.74
C ALA A 126 -11.24 8.49 12.62
#